data_AF-A0A0D0DBU2-F1
#
_entry.id   AF-A0A0D0DBU2-F1
#
_cell.length_a   1.000
_cell.length_b   1.000
_cell.length_c   1.000
_cell.angle_alpha   90.00
_cell.angle_beta   90.00
_cell.angle_gamma   90.00
#
_symmetry.space_group_name_H-M   'P 1'
#
loop_
_entity.id
_entity.type
_entity.pdbx_description
1 polymer ?
#
loop_
_entity_poly.entity_id
_entity_poly.type
_entity_poly.pdbx_seq_one_letter_code
_entity_poly.pdbx_strand_id
1 'polypeptide(L)'
;MDLRSWAKSFVLDQDDLPFNLFGTSKLSKIDNDELAAELHAHLQSIGKYVKAANLVQYLSDSLVQKCFRMKSTISLATAKRWMHALGYCWLRNHCGQYIDGHKRADVIRYRQGVFIPAMMKNEQRLQTWENDGITSKLALLPGEH
;
A
#
# COMPACT_ATOMS: atom_id res chain seq x y z
N MET A 1 -4.59 31.76 -15.08
CA MET A 1 -4.95 31.25 -16.42
C MET A 1 -5.63 29.90 -16.24
N ASP A 2 -6.73 29.67 -16.96
CA ASP A 2 -7.65 28.53 -16.79
C ASP A 2 -7.38 27.46 -17.88
N LEU A 3 -7.42 26.19 -17.50
CA LEU A 3 -7.17 25.03 -18.39
C LEU A 3 -8.15 25.00 -19.57
N ARG A 4 -9.35 25.55 -19.35
CA ARG A 4 -10.42 25.66 -20.36
C ARG A 4 -10.09 26.66 -21.47
N SER A 5 -9.30 27.70 -21.19
CA SER A 5 -8.84 28.64 -22.21
C SER A 5 -7.83 27.99 -23.15
N TRP A 6 -6.89 27.18 -22.64
CA TRP A 6 -5.87 26.51 -23.45
C TRP A 6 -6.46 25.44 -24.36
N ALA A 7 -7.43 24.66 -23.86
CA ALA A 7 -8.12 23.68 -24.69
C ALA A 7 -8.85 24.33 -25.88
N LYS A 8 -9.37 25.56 -25.72
CA LYS A 8 -10.01 26.29 -26.81
C LYS A 8 -9.00 26.87 -27.80
N SER A 9 -7.88 27.41 -27.32
CA SER A 9 -6.79 27.91 -28.17
C SER A 9 -6.20 26.80 -29.04
N PHE A 10 -5.94 25.62 -28.46
CA PHE A 10 -5.40 24.47 -29.20
C PHE A 10 -6.32 23.95 -30.32
N VAL A 11 -7.64 24.05 -30.14
CA VAL A 11 -8.61 23.65 -31.18
C VAL A 11 -8.60 24.64 -32.37
N LEU A 12 -8.24 25.90 -32.12
CA LEU A 12 -8.20 26.95 -33.13
C LEU A 12 -6.83 27.03 -33.84
N ASP A 13 -5.76 26.74 -33.12
CA ASP A 13 -4.39 26.68 -33.63
C ASP A 13 -3.66 25.52 -32.95
N GLN A 14 -3.32 24.50 -33.73
CA GLN A 14 -2.73 23.25 -33.24
C GLN A 14 -1.27 23.46 -32.78
N ASP A 15 -0.64 24.58 -33.15
CA ASP A 15 0.70 24.97 -32.74
C ASP A 15 0.71 25.94 -31.54
N ASP A 16 -0.45 26.43 -31.08
CA ASP A 16 -0.60 27.33 -29.91
C ASP A 16 -0.67 26.56 -28.58
N LEU A 17 0.25 25.60 -28.41
CA LEU A 17 0.47 24.93 -27.13
C LEU A 17 1.43 25.77 -26.28
N PRO A 18 1.07 26.09 -25.03
CA PRO A 18 1.99 26.78 -24.14
C PRO A 18 3.19 25.89 -23.89
N PHE A 19 4.36 26.35 -24.34
CA PHE A 19 5.63 25.75 -23.96
C PHE A 19 5.72 25.73 -22.44
N ASN A 20 6.02 24.57 -21.87
CA ASN A 20 6.26 24.47 -20.44
C ASN A 20 7.50 25.30 -20.07
N LEU A 21 7.27 26.53 -19.59
CA LEU A 21 8.30 27.45 -19.10
C LEU A 21 8.96 26.94 -17.82
N PHE A 22 8.34 25.99 -17.12
CA PHE A 22 8.91 25.27 -15.99
C PHE A 22 9.55 23.99 -16.53
N GLY A 23 10.73 24.17 -17.14
CA GLY A 23 11.47 23.13 -17.84
C GLY A 23 11.45 21.77 -17.16
N THR A 24 11.32 20.73 -17.98
CA THR A 24 11.46 19.29 -17.65
C THR A 24 11.48 19.01 -16.15
N SER A 25 10.34 18.60 -15.59
CA SER A 25 10.29 18.02 -14.24
C SER A 25 11.54 17.16 -14.04
N LYS A 26 12.31 17.45 -12.99
CA LYS A 26 13.48 16.64 -12.61
C LYS A 26 12.97 15.27 -12.17
N LEU A 27 12.55 14.44 -13.13
CA LEU A 27 12.18 13.06 -12.92
C LEU A 27 13.41 12.40 -12.34
N SER A 28 13.28 12.03 -11.07
CA SER A 28 14.32 11.31 -10.38
C SER A 28 14.43 9.92 -11.02
N LYS A 29 15.63 9.35 -11.06
CA LYS A 29 15.84 8.05 -11.73
C LYS A 29 14.94 6.94 -11.16
N ILE A 30 14.54 7.08 -9.88
CA ILE A 30 13.64 6.16 -9.18
C ILE A 30 12.19 6.22 -9.68
N ASP A 31 11.81 7.26 -10.43
CA ASP A 31 10.50 7.37 -11.09
C ASP A 31 10.41 6.48 -12.34
N ASN A 32 11.49 5.79 -12.71
CA ASN A 32 11.45 4.72 -13.70
C ASN A 32 10.91 3.43 -13.06
N ASP A 33 9.72 3.02 -13.47
CA ASP A 33 9.02 1.83 -12.97
C ASP A 33 9.87 0.55 -13.00
N GLU A 34 10.69 0.36 -14.05
CA GLU A 34 11.55 -0.83 -14.18
C GLU A 34 12.64 -0.85 -13.10
N LEU A 35 13.28 0.29 -12.86
CA LEU A 35 14.28 0.42 -11.80
C LEU A 35 13.63 0.31 -10.42
N ALA A 36 12.45 0.92 -10.23
CA ALA A 36 11.73 0.84 -8.96
C ALA A 36 11.33 -0.59 -8.61
N ALA A 37 10.86 -1.36 -9.59
CA ALA A 37 10.48 -2.76 -9.43
C ALA A 37 11.69 -3.65 -9.08
N GLU A 38 12.83 -3.49 -9.78
CA GLU A 38 14.06 -4.24 -9.48
C GLU A 38 14.58 -3.90 -8.08
N LEU A 39 14.59 -2.62 -7.70
CA LEU A 39 15.00 -2.20 -6.37
C LEU A 39 14.04 -2.74 -5.30
N HIS A 40 12.74 -2.82 -5.57
CA HIS A 40 11.79 -3.50 -4.69
C HIS A 40 12.14 -4.97 -4.49
N ALA A 41 12.36 -5.71 -5.58
CA ALA A 41 12.70 -7.12 -5.52
C ALA A 41 14.00 -7.35 -4.72
N HIS A 42 15.02 -6.51 -4.96
CA HIS A 42 16.27 -6.58 -4.21
C HIS A 42 16.06 -6.28 -2.71
N LEU A 43 15.32 -5.23 -2.35
CA LEU A 43 15.06 -4.89 -0.95
C LEU A 43 14.23 -5.97 -0.24
N GLN A 44 13.27 -6.59 -0.92
CA GLN A 44 12.50 -7.72 -0.40
C GLN A 44 13.38 -8.96 -0.15
N SER A 45 14.34 -9.23 -1.03
CA SER A 45 15.27 -10.36 -0.89
C SER A 45 16.17 -10.27 0.36
N ILE A 46 16.46 -9.05 0.83
CA ILE A 46 17.24 -8.82 2.05
C ILE A 46 16.43 -9.10 3.32
N GLY A 47 15.12 -8.87 3.27
CA GLY A 47 14.19 -9.11 4.38
C GLY A 47 14.19 -8.02 5.45
N LYS A 48 13.99 -8.44 6.71
CA LYS A 48 13.56 -7.55 7.81
C LYS A 48 14.49 -6.37 8.09
N TYR A 49 15.81 -6.52 7.94
CA TYR A 49 16.79 -5.52 8.38
C TYR A 49 17.40 -4.73 7.22
N VAL A 50 16.55 -4.32 6.27
CA VAL A 50 16.98 -3.56 5.09
C VAL A 50 17.47 -2.15 5.43
N LYS A 51 18.61 -1.76 4.87
CA LYS A 51 19.26 -0.46 5.12
C LYS A 51 19.58 0.24 3.81
N ALA A 52 19.68 1.58 3.86
CA ALA A 52 20.07 2.39 2.70
C ALA A 52 21.45 2.00 2.14
N ALA A 53 22.36 1.53 3.00
CA ALA A 53 23.66 1.02 2.58
C ALA A 53 23.57 -0.18 1.62
N ASN A 54 22.55 -1.04 1.80
CA ASN A 54 22.35 -2.19 0.93
C ASN A 54 22.01 -1.75 -0.50
N LEU A 55 21.23 -0.68 -0.62
CA LEU A 55 20.87 -0.05 -1.89
C LEU A 55 22.10 0.57 -2.58
N VAL A 56 22.96 1.25 -1.82
CA VAL A 56 24.24 1.78 -2.33
C VAL A 56 25.16 0.66 -2.80
N GLN A 57 25.24 -0.43 -2.05
CA GLN A 57 26.06 -1.59 -2.39
C GLN A 57 25.54 -2.30 -3.65
N TYR A 58 24.24 -2.54 -3.75
CA TYR A 58 23.64 -3.15 -4.94
C TYR A 58 23.86 -2.30 -6.19
N LEU A 59 23.65 -0.99 -6.09
CA LEU A 59 23.90 -0.05 -7.18
C LEU A 59 25.40 0.23 -7.42
N SER A 60 26.30 -0.31 -6.60
CA SER A 60 27.75 -0.25 -6.86
C SER A 60 28.22 -1.33 -7.84
N ASP A 61 27.41 -2.36 -8.08
CA ASP A 61 27.71 -3.39 -9.08
C ASP A 61 27.70 -2.81 -10.50
N SER A 62 28.80 -3.01 -11.22
CA SER A 62 28.98 -2.57 -12.60
C SER A 62 27.93 -3.14 -13.57
N LEU A 63 27.42 -4.35 -13.33
CA LEU A 63 26.39 -4.97 -14.16
C LEU A 63 25.06 -4.24 -14.02
N VAL A 64 24.65 -3.99 -12.77
CA VAL A 64 23.43 -3.24 -12.44
C VAL A 64 23.52 -1.81 -12.99
N GLN A 65 24.66 -1.15 -12.83
CA GLN A 65 24.88 0.18 -13.38
C GLN A 65 24.75 0.20 -14.91
N LYS A 66 25.25 -0.82 -15.60
CA LYS A 66 25.15 -0.94 -17.05
C LYS A 66 23.71 -1.16 -17.50
N CYS A 67 22.95 -2.03 -16.83
CA CYS A 67 21.53 -2.28 -17.11
C CYS A 67 20.71 -0.99 -17.02
N PHE A 68 20.90 -0.21 -15.95
CA PHE A 68 20.11 1.01 -15.71
C PHE A 68 20.75 2.30 -16.26
N ARG A 69 21.82 2.18 -17.06
CA ARG A 69 22.57 3.30 -17.67
C ARG A 69 22.96 4.35 -16.62
N MET A 70 23.58 3.89 -15.53
CA MET A 70 24.09 4.72 -14.44
C MET A 70 25.62 4.87 -14.57
N LYS A 71 26.12 6.10 -14.37
CA LYS A 71 27.57 6.40 -14.46
C LYS A 71 28.32 6.14 -13.15
N SER A 72 27.59 6.17 -12.03
CA SER A 72 28.12 5.95 -10.70
C SER A 72 27.00 5.50 -9.77
N THR A 73 27.37 4.91 -8.64
CA THR A 73 26.42 4.63 -7.56
C THR A 73 25.86 5.92 -6.95
N ILE A 74 24.79 5.78 -6.18
CA ILE A 74 24.14 6.87 -5.48
C ILE A 74 24.79 7.14 -4.12
N SER A 75 24.68 8.37 -3.64
CA SER A 75 25.08 8.69 -2.26
C SER A 75 24.11 8.07 -1.26
N LEU A 76 24.58 7.87 -0.02
CA LEU A 76 23.74 7.36 1.08
C LEU A 76 22.50 8.24 1.32
N ALA A 77 22.62 9.56 1.17
CA ALA A 77 21.49 10.48 1.30
C ALA A 77 20.44 10.28 0.20
N THR A 78 20.87 10.03 -1.04
CA THR A 78 19.96 9.70 -2.14
C THR A 78 19.32 8.33 -1.94
N ALA A 79 20.07 7.33 -1.48
CA ALA A 79 19.53 6.01 -1.14
C ALA A 79 18.43 6.09 -0.07
N LYS A 80 18.61 6.92 0.97
CA LYS A 80 17.57 7.17 1.98
C LYS A 80 16.30 7.78 1.37
N ARG A 81 16.43 8.75 0.47
CA ARG A 81 15.29 9.36 -0.23
C ARG A 81 14.57 8.34 -1.12
N TRP A 82 15.32 7.49 -1.82
CA TRP A 82 14.75 6.43 -2.66
C TRP A 82 14.03 5.37 -1.82
N MET A 83 14.59 4.95 -0.69
CA MET A 83 13.88 4.06 0.23
C MET A 83 12.53 4.63 0.66
N HIS A 84 12.48 5.92 1.01
CA HIS A 84 11.22 6.57 1.36
C HIS A 84 10.24 6.62 0.17
N ALA A 85 10.71 6.93 -1.04
CA ALA A 85 9.89 6.92 -2.24
C ALA A 85 9.34 5.52 -2.57
N LEU A 86 10.14 4.48 -2.29
CA LEU A 86 9.77 3.07 -2.41
C LEU A 86 8.91 2.55 -1.23
N GLY A 87 8.48 3.40 -0.29
CA GLY A 87 7.66 3.01 0.85
C GLY A 87 8.40 2.34 2.02
N TYR A 88 9.73 2.26 1.97
CA TYR A 88 10.56 1.73 3.05
C TYR A 88 10.89 2.82 4.07
N CYS A 89 9.97 3.03 5.01
CA CYS A 89 10.14 3.94 6.13
C CYS A 89 10.24 3.15 7.44
N TRP A 90 11.34 3.32 8.17
CA TRP A 90 11.46 2.83 9.54
C TRP A 90 10.57 3.68 10.44
N LEU A 91 9.32 3.26 10.57
CA LEU A 91 8.35 3.86 11.47
C LEU A 91 8.37 3.12 12.80
N ARG A 92 8.26 3.87 13.89
CA ARG A 92 7.94 3.28 15.19
C ARG A 92 6.50 2.80 15.11
N ASN A 93 6.29 1.51 14.94
CA ASN A 93 4.96 0.93 14.98
C ASN A 93 4.38 1.13 16.39
N HIS A 94 3.51 2.14 16.53
CA HIS A 94 2.64 2.31 17.68
C HIS A 94 1.44 1.36 17.61
N CYS A 95 1.63 0.16 17.04
CA CYS A 95 0.65 -0.90 17.15
C CYS A 95 0.53 -1.21 18.65
N GLY A 96 -0.42 -0.52 19.30
CA GLY A 96 -0.88 -0.87 20.62
C GLY A 96 -1.17 -2.36 20.57
N GLN A 97 -0.56 -3.08 21.50
CA GLN A 97 -0.68 -4.52 21.61
C GLN A 97 -2.17 -4.81 21.80
N TYR A 98 -2.89 -5.09 20.71
CA TYR A 98 -4.25 -5.62 20.77
C TYR A 98 -4.09 -7.03 21.31
N ILE A 99 -4.08 -7.12 22.65
CA ILE A 99 -4.23 -8.37 23.35
C ILE A 99 -5.65 -8.81 23.02
N ASP A 100 -5.79 -9.92 22.32
CA ASP A 100 -7.08 -10.52 22.00
C ASP A 100 -7.85 -10.75 23.31
N GLY A 101 -8.74 -9.81 23.62
CA GLY A 101 -9.50 -9.76 24.86
C GLY A 101 -10.56 -10.85 24.93
N HIS A 102 -10.74 -11.63 23.87
CA HIS A 102 -11.73 -12.69 23.76
C HIS A 102 -11.57 -13.78 24.84
N LYS A 103 -10.36 -13.98 25.39
CA LYS A 103 -10.09 -14.95 26.46
C LYS A 103 -10.30 -14.42 27.87
N ARG A 104 -10.61 -13.13 28.07
CA ARG A 104 -10.84 -12.59 29.42
C ARG A 104 -12.12 -13.17 30.01
N ALA A 105 -12.08 -13.54 31.29
CA ALA A 105 -13.19 -14.22 31.96
C ALA A 105 -14.50 -13.40 31.97
N ASP A 106 -14.40 -12.07 32.06
CA ASP A 106 -15.56 -11.17 31.96
C ASP A 106 -16.17 -11.17 30.56
N VAL A 107 -15.34 -11.15 29.52
CA VAL A 107 -15.75 -11.23 28.12
C VAL A 107 -16.39 -12.58 27.81
N ILE A 108 -15.81 -13.69 28.29
CA ILE A 108 -16.39 -15.04 28.14
C ILE A 108 -17.74 -15.12 28.84
N ARG A 109 -17.83 -14.63 30.08
CA ARG A 109 -19.08 -14.63 30.86
C ARG A 109 -20.18 -13.83 30.16
N TYR A 110 -19.86 -12.66 29.63
CA TYR A 110 -20.82 -11.86 28.86
C TYR A 110 -21.21 -12.55 27.55
N ARG A 111 -20.23 -13.14 26.83
CA ARG A 111 -20.48 -13.87 25.59
C ARG A 111 -21.46 -15.03 25.80
N GLN A 112 -21.18 -15.88 26.79
CA GLN A 112 -21.97 -17.08 27.09
C GLN A 112 -23.31 -16.75 27.75
N GLY A 113 -23.34 -15.81 28.70
CA GLY A 113 -24.53 -15.51 29.50
C GLY A 113 -25.51 -14.51 28.89
N VAL A 114 -25.05 -13.63 28.00
CA VAL A 114 -25.87 -12.52 27.47
C VAL A 114 -25.91 -12.54 25.94
N PHE A 115 -24.74 -12.50 25.30
CA PHE A 115 -24.65 -12.29 23.86
C PHE A 115 -25.20 -13.47 23.06
N ILE A 116 -24.72 -14.70 23.31
CA ILE A 116 -25.17 -15.90 22.58
C ILE A 116 -26.69 -16.13 22.75
N PRO A 117 -27.26 -16.11 23.97
CA PRO A 117 -28.71 -16.25 24.14
C PRO A 117 -29.51 -15.15 23.44
N ALA A 118 -29.05 -13.90 23.49
CA ALA A 118 -29.72 -12.79 22.79
C ALA A 118 -29.63 -12.97 21.26
N MET A 119 -28.50 -13.45 20.74
CA MET A 119 -28.31 -13.72 19.32
C MET A 119 -29.25 -14.84 18.84
N MET A 120 -29.33 -15.96 19.56
CA MET A 120 -30.24 -17.07 19.24
C MET A 120 -31.72 -16.66 19.29
N LYS A 121 -32.10 -15.78 20.23
CA LYS A 121 -33.47 -15.23 20.27
C LYS A 121 -33.79 -14.39 19.04
N ASN A 122 -32.80 -13.64 18.54
CA ASN A 122 -32.95 -12.81 17.35
C ASN A 122 -32.78 -13.58 16.04
N GLU A 123 -32.13 -14.75 16.05
CA GLU A 123 -31.93 -15.62 14.90
C GLU A 123 -33.24 -15.95 14.16
N GLN A 124 -34.33 -16.15 14.91
CA GLN A 124 -35.66 -16.37 14.33
C GLN A 124 -36.16 -15.21 13.45
N ARG A 125 -35.55 -14.03 13.60
CA ARG A 125 -35.86 -12.80 12.86
C ARG A 125 -34.78 -12.45 11.85
N LEU A 126 -33.70 -13.23 11.76
CA LEU A 126 -32.61 -13.05 10.82
C LEU A 126 -32.90 -13.86 9.54
N GLN A 127 -32.57 -13.24 8.42
CA GLN A 127 -32.81 -13.76 7.08
C GLN A 127 -31.49 -13.74 6.32
N THR A 128 -31.22 -14.81 5.58
CA THR A 128 -30.05 -14.92 4.71
C THR A 128 -30.52 -14.75 3.28
N TRP A 129 -29.80 -13.92 2.51
CA TRP A 129 -30.09 -13.72 1.09
C TRP A 129 -29.17 -14.63 0.27
N GLU A 130 -29.77 -15.53 -0.49
CA GLU A 130 -29.07 -16.34 -1.48
C GLU A 130 -28.96 -15.58 -2.81
N ASN A 131 -27.98 -15.93 -3.64
CA ASN A 131 -27.68 -15.24 -4.91
C ASN A 131 -28.89 -15.18 -5.86
N ASP A 132 -29.82 -16.11 -5.72
CA ASP A 132 -31.04 -16.21 -6.53
C ASP A 132 -32.22 -15.38 -5.96
N GLY A 133 -31.97 -14.58 -4.91
CA GLY A 133 -32.98 -13.74 -4.25
C GLY A 133 -33.88 -14.49 -3.26
N ILE A 134 -33.61 -15.78 -3.02
CA ILE A 134 -34.35 -16.60 -2.06
C ILE A 134 -33.88 -16.24 -0.65
N THR A 135 -34.85 -16.02 0.24
CA THR A 135 -34.59 -15.77 1.66
C THR A 135 -34.71 -17.06 2.46
N SER A 136 -33.58 -17.58 2.95
CA SER A 136 -33.57 -18.73 3.85
C SER A 136 -33.43 -18.29 5.30
N LYS A 137 -34.03 -19.08 6.22
CA LYS A 137 -33.92 -18.82 7.66
C LYS A 137 -32.46 -19.01 8.09
N LEU A 138 -31.86 -17.99 8.71
CA LEU A 138 -30.48 -18.08 9.19
C LEU A 138 -30.39 -19.14 10.29
N ALA A 139 -29.47 -20.09 10.12
CA ALA A 139 -29.11 -21.07 11.13
C ALA A 139 -27.69 -20.77 11.63
N LEU A 140 -27.60 -20.16 12.81
CA LEU A 140 -26.34 -19.90 13.52
C LEU A 140 -25.88 -21.20 14.17
N LEU A 141 -25.00 -21.93 13.50
CA LEU A 141 -24.31 -23.06 14.13
C LEU A 141 -23.40 -22.54 15.24
N PRO A 142 -23.41 -23.14 16.45
CA PRO A 142 -22.40 -22.84 17.46
C PRO A 142 -21.03 -23.14 16.85
N GLY A 143 -20.15 -22.14 16.81
CA GLY A 143 -18.76 -22.39 16.43
C GLY A 143 -18.13 -23.37 17.41
N GLU A 144 -17.55 -24.45 16.91
CA GLU A 144 -16.75 -25.36 17.73
C GLU A 144 -15.62 -24.56 18.38
N HIS A 145 -15.51 -24.66 19.71
CA HIS A 145 -14.52 -23.98 20.53
C HIS A 145 -13.61 -24.99 21.22
#